data_AF-A0A433QVJ2-F1
#
_entry.id   AF-A0A433QVJ2-F1
#
_cell.length_a   1.000
_cell.length_b   1.000
_cell.length_c   1.000
_cell.angle_alpha   90.00
_cell.angle_beta   90.00
_cell.angle_gamma   90.00
#
_symmetry.space_group_name_H-M   'P 1'
#
loop_
_entity.id
_entity.type
_entity.pdbx_description
1 polymer ?
#
loop_
_entity_poly.entity_id
_entity_poly.type
_entity_poly.pdbx_seq_one_letter_code
_entity_poly.pdbx_strand_id
1 'polypeptide(L)'
;MARNGLSAINPTCPSGQGNVYHYNESGGTRQNVAIKKYLIIEGGKDEKLVESEIITMAKCGQHRNILRLHSIYIYDGCVFLVTPYCNGGTLQQYCIDNWVILSQMVFILKRLLSGLVEIHKHGYIHRDIKCENFFLGEDNTILKRKIIEQGRPHYPRNMNDLLMDFVDRCLKPDYSQRASASELLEEQFNT
;
A
#
# COMPACT_ATOMS: atom_id res chain seq x y z
N MET A 1 26.40 -5.58 23.84
CA MET A 1 25.06 -5.50 24.46
C MET A 1 24.02 -5.50 23.35
N ALA A 2 23.35 -6.63 23.14
CA ALA A 2 22.23 -6.72 22.20
C ALA A 2 21.02 -5.99 22.81
N ARG A 3 20.66 -4.83 22.26
CA ARG A 3 19.44 -4.12 22.63
C ARG A 3 18.28 -4.78 21.85
N ASN A 4 17.32 -5.29 22.61
CA ASN A 4 16.03 -5.89 22.23
C ASN A 4 15.59 -5.75 20.75
N GLY A 5 15.36 -6.89 20.09
CA GLY A 5 14.20 -7.03 19.18
C GLY A 5 14.44 -7.60 17.77
N LEU A 6 15.62 -7.46 17.19
CA LEU A 6 15.88 -7.91 15.81
C LEU A 6 17.00 -8.95 15.80
N SER A 7 16.64 -10.24 15.84
CA SER A 7 17.58 -11.30 15.48
C SER A 7 17.64 -11.37 13.96
N ALA A 8 18.74 -10.94 13.36
CA ALA A 8 18.97 -11.08 11.93
C ALA A 8 19.02 -12.58 11.57
N ILE A 9 17.88 -13.11 11.13
CA ILE A 9 17.86 -14.31 10.30
C ILE A 9 18.14 -13.79 8.89
N ASN A 10 19.08 -14.41 8.18
CA ASN A 10 19.41 -14.08 6.80
C ASN A 10 18.14 -13.71 6.01
N PRO A 11 18.17 -12.67 5.15
CA PRO A 11 16.99 -12.26 4.41
C PRO A 11 16.37 -13.49 3.74
N THR A 12 15.11 -13.78 4.10
CA THR A 12 14.47 -15.03 3.67
C THR A 12 14.17 -15.02 2.17
N CYS A 13 13.99 -13.82 1.59
CA CYS A 13 13.90 -13.58 0.15
C CYS A 13 13.92 -12.07 -0.18
N PRO A 14 14.35 -11.66 -1.38
CA PRO A 14 14.00 -10.36 -1.94
C PRO A 14 12.49 -10.31 -2.21
N SER A 15 11.82 -9.25 -1.76
CA SER A 15 10.41 -8.99 -2.05
C SER A 15 10.23 -7.60 -2.64
N GLY A 16 9.06 -7.30 -3.22
CA GLY A 16 8.71 -5.93 -3.65
C GLY A 16 8.70 -4.90 -2.51
N GLN A 17 8.71 -5.34 -1.23
CA GLN A 17 8.82 -4.49 -0.03
C GLN A 17 10.27 -4.28 0.45
N GLY A 18 11.24 -4.96 -0.16
CA GLY A 18 12.61 -5.05 0.34
C GLY A 18 12.93 -6.43 0.93
N ASN A 19 13.87 -6.48 1.87
CA ASN A 19 14.32 -7.72 2.48
C ASN A 19 13.37 -8.12 3.63
N VAL A 20 12.98 -9.39 3.69
CA VAL A 20 12.10 -9.92 4.74
C VAL A 20 12.93 -10.51 5.88
N TYR A 21 12.55 -10.18 7.11
CA TYR A 21 13.19 -10.65 8.34
C TYR A 21 12.15 -11.14 9.35
N HIS A 22 12.58 -11.97 10.28
CA HIS A 22 11.77 -12.35 11.43
C HIS A 22 12.15 -11.51 12.64
N TYR A 23 11.15 -11.01 13.35
CA TYR A 23 11.33 -10.29 14.61
C TYR A 23 10.58 -11.03 15.73
N ASN A 24 11.19 -11.05 16.92
CA ASN A 24 10.58 -11.59 18.12
C ASN A 24 10.20 -10.43 19.02
N GLU A 25 8.91 -10.28 19.27
CA GLU A 25 8.43 -9.31 20.27
C GLU A 25 8.78 -9.82 21.68
N SER A 26 9.00 -8.89 22.62
CA SER A 26 9.23 -9.19 24.03
C SER A 26 7.99 -9.88 24.62
N GLY A 27 7.91 -11.21 24.49
CA GLY A 27 6.70 -12.00 24.76
C GLY A 27 6.63 -13.33 24.02
N GLY A 28 7.55 -13.61 23.08
CA GLY A 28 7.70 -14.93 22.44
C GLY A 28 6.93 -15.10 21.13
N THR A 29 6.10 -14.12 20.73
CA THR A 29 5.40 -14.14 19.45
C THR A 29 6.36 -13.72 18.33
N ARG A 30 6.64 -14.63 17.40
CA ARG A 30 7.42 -14.35 16.19
C ARG A 30 6.51 -13.70 15.15
N GLN A 31 6.91 -12.53 14.66
CA GLN A 31 6.21 -11.84 13.58
C GLN A 31 7.17 -11.59 12.41
N ASN A 32 6.62 -11.61 11.20
CA ASN A 32 7.38 -11.30 9.99
C ASN A 32 7.34 -9.80 9.72
N VAL A 33 8.50 -9.22 9.43
CA VAL A 33 8.64 -7.81 9.06
C VAL A 33 9.37 -7.68 7.74
N ALA A 34 9.01 -6.65 6.98
CA ALA A 34 9.79 -6.21 5.83
C ALA A 34 10.68 -5.04 6.26
N ILE A 35 11.94 -5.07 5.84
CA ILE A 35 12.91 -3.99 6.09
C ILE A 35 13.38 -3.43 4.75
N LYS A 36 13.08 -2.14 4.54
CA LYS A 36 13.57 -1.38 3.40
C LYS A 36 14.77 -0.54 3.86
N LYS A 37 15.91 -0.74 3.19
CA LYS A 37 17.16 -0.03 3.47
C LYS A 37 17.36 1.08 2.45
N TYR A 38 17.63 2.27 2.93
CA TYR A 38 18.06 3.42 2.13
C TYR A 38 19.47 3.82 2.52
N LEU A 39 20.34 3.99 1.53
CA LEU A 39 21.61 4.69 1.73
C LEU A 39 21.31 6.19 1.62
N ILE A 40 21.56 6.95 2.68
CA ILE A 40 21.32 8.38 2.66
C ILE A 40 22.65 9.09 2.43
N ILE A 41 22.70 9.86 1.35
CA ILE A 41 23.77 10.83 1.11
C ILE A 41 23.20 12.18 1.55
N GLU A 42 23.81 12.82 2.56
CA GLU A 42 23.37 14.12 3.07
C GLU A 42 23.20 15.14 1.94
N GLY A 43 22.04 15.81 1.89
CA GLY A 43 21.71 16.78 0.85
C GLY A 43 21.31 16.17 -0.50
N GLY A 44 21.27 14.84 -0.60
CA GLY A 44 20.88 14.11 -1.81
C GLY A 44 19.38 14.16 -2.09
N LYS A 45 18.98 13.92 -3.34
CA LYS A 45 17.55 13.81 -3.72
C LYS A 45 16.84 12.68 -2.98
N ASP A 46 17.54 11.59 -2.71
CA ASP A 46 16.98 10.41 -2.04
C ASP A 46 16.61 10.68 -0.58
N GLU A 47 17.32 11.59 0.11
CA GLU A 47 17.01 11.98 1.49
C GLU A 47 15.59 12.55 1.61
N LYS A 48 15.25 13.51 0.73
CA LYS A 48 13.91 14.14 0.71
C LYS A 48 12.80 13.16 0.33
N LEU A 49 13.10 12.16 -0.50
CA LEU A 49 12.14 11.12 -0.88
C LEU A 49 11.86 10.19 0.31
N VAL A 50 12.90 9.75 1.00
CA VAL A 50 12.80 8.89 2.19
C VAL A 50 12.09 9.63 3.34
N GLU A 51 12.42 10.90 3.57
CA GLU A 51 11.74 11.74 4.56
C GLU A 51 10.24 11.88 4.24
N SER A 52 9.90 12.15 2.97
CA SER A 52 8.51 12.25 2.51
C SER A 52 7.74 10.94 2.72
N GLU A 53 8.36 9.79 2.48
CA GLU A 53 7.75 8.47 2.71
C GLU A 53 7.49 8.24 4.21
N ILE A 54 8.49 8.49 5.05
CA ILE A 54 8.39 8.37 6.52
C ILE A 54 7.26 9.24 7.06
N ILE A 55 7.22 10.53 6.68
CA ILE A 55 6.22 11.48 7.16
C ILE A 55 4.81 11.02 6.73
N THR A 56 4.65 10.61 5.47
CA THR A 56 3.35 10.14 4.95
C THR A 56 2.87 8.91 5.72
N MET A 57 3.74 7.92 5.93
CA MET A 57 3.39 6.72 6.69
C MET A 57 3.10 7.01 8.16
N ALA A 58 3.84 7.94 8.78
CA ALA A 58 3.62 8.32 10.18
C ALA A 58 2.29 9.06 10.39
N LYS A 59 1.90 9.92 9.44
CA LYS A 59 0.66 10.69 9.52
C LYS A 59 -0.57 9.90 9.12
N CYS A 60 -0.46 9.08 8.07
CA CYS A 60 -1.62 8.41 7.47
C CYS A 60 -1.68 6.90 7.76
N GLY A 61 -0.65 6.30 8.38
CA GLY A 61 -0.54 4.85 8.57
C GLY A 61 -1.53 4.20 9.54
N GLN A 62 -2.38 4.99 10.21
CA GLN A 62 -3.53 4.47 10.96
C GLN A 62 -4.66 4.01 10.04
N HIS A 63 -4.69 4.51 8.79
CA HIS A 63 -5.69 4.13 7.81
C HIS A 63 -5.42 2.73 7.25
N ARG A 64 -6.45 1.88 7.23
CA ARG A 64 -6.37 0.47 6.88
C ARG A 64 -5.85 0.14 5.46
N ASN A 65 -5.77 1.13 4.57
CA ASN A 65 -5.25 0.97 3.20
C ASN A 65 -3.90 1.65 2.98
N ILE A 66 -3.25 2.09 4.05
CA ILE A 66 -1.90 2.66 4.00
C ILE A 66 -1.01 1.75 4.83
N LEU A 67 0.14 1.39 4.27
CA LEU A 67 1.10 0.55 4.97
C LEU A 67 1.60 1.28 6.21
N ARG A 68 1.38 0.68 7.39
CA ARG A 68 1.86 1.24 8.65
C ARG A 68 3.37 1.12 8.76
N LEU A 69 3.99 2.14 9.32
CA LEU A 69 5.38 2.12 9.74
C LEU A 69 5.44 1.58 11.17
N HIS A 70 6.16 0.48 11.38
CA HIS A 70 6.36 -0.08 12.73
C HIS A 70 7.47 0.65 13.46
N SER A 71 8.61 0.84 12.80
CA SER A 71 9.80 1.45 13.42
C SER A 71 10.74 1.99 12.34
N ILE A 72 11.60 2.92 12.77
CA ILE A 72 12.67 3.50 11.95
C ILE A 72 13.97 3.29 12.71
N TYR A 73 15.01 2.86 12.02
CA TYR A 73 16.37 2.81 12.56
C TYR A 73 17.31 3.60 11.66
N ILE A 74 18.25 4.32 12.28
CA ILE A 74 19.33 5.00 11.59
C ILE A 74 20.63 4.37 12.08
N TYR A 75 21.41 3.83 11.16
CA TYR A 75 22.68 3.18 11.47
C TYR A 75 23.61 3.27 10.27
N ASP A 76 24.85 3.70 10.51
CA ASP A 76 25.93 3.72 9.50
C ASP A 76 25.53 4.43 8.19
N GLY A 77 25.01 5.66 8.31
CA GLY A 77 24.56 6.45 7.15
C GLY A 77 23.35 5.88 6.40
N CYS A 78 22.70 4.85 6.94
CA CYS A 78 21.54 4.21 6.33
C CYS A 78 20.28 4.40 7.17
N VAL A 79 19.14 4.56 6.49
CA VAL A 79 17.80 4.54 7.09
C VAL A 79 17.16 3.19 6.82
N PHE A 80 16.61 2.57 7.86
CA PHE A 80 15.91 1.29 7.81
C PHE A 80 14.46 1.51 8.21
N LEU A 81 13.54 1.29 7.27
CA LEU A 81 12.11 1.32 7.54
C LEU A 81 11.62 -0.09 7.81
N VAL A 82 10.98 -0.29 8.98
CA VAL A 82 10.41 -1.57 9.38
C VAL A 82 8.89 -1.50 9.24
N THR A 83 8.32 -2.43 8.50
CA THR A 83 6.89 -2.53 8.23
C THR A 83 6.40 -3.97 8.44
N PRO A 84 5.08 -4.18 8.61
CA PRO A 84 4.52 -5.53 8.56
C PRO A 84 4.86 -6.19 7.23
N TYR A 85 5.26 -7.46 7.27
CA TYR A 85 5.41 -8.24 6.04
C TYR A 85 4.04 -8.55 5.44
N CYS A 86 3.85 -8.18 4.17
CA CYS A 86 2.65 -8.51 3.40
C CYS A 86 2.88 -9.79 2.58
N ASN A 87 2.47 -10.93 3.14
CA ASN A 87 2.73 -12.26 2.56
C ASN A 87 1.95 -12.59 1.28
N GLY A 88 1.00 -11.75 0.87
CA GLY A 88 0.27 -11.87 -0.40
C GLY A 88 1.00 -11.26 -1.61
N GLY A 89 2.18 -10.67 -1.41
CA GLY A 89 2.98 -10.06 -2.49
C GLY A 89 2.47 -8.68 -2.92
N THR A 90 2.78 -8.30 -4.15
CA THR A 90 2.31 -7.04 -4.75
C THR A 90 1.09 -7.28 -5.64
N LEU A 91 0.30 -6.25 -5.88
CA LEU A 91 -0.79 -6.29 -6.87
C LEU A 91 -0.25 -6.61 -8.26
N GLN A 92 0.94 -6.14 -8.62
CA GLN A 92 1.57 -6.49 -9.90
C GLN A 92 1.76 -8.00 -10.02
N GLN A 93 2.35 -8.65 -9.01
CA GLN A 93 2.55 -10.09 -9.01
C GLN A 93 1.20 -10.82 -9.12
N TYR A 94 0.20 -10.36 -8.37
CA TYR A 94 -1.15 -10.92 -8.45
C TYR A 94 -1.75 -10.84 -9.86
N CYS A 95 -1.61 -9.70 -10.54
CA CYS A 95 -2.10 -9.50 -11.91
C CYS A 95 -1.33 -10.32 -12.96
N ILE A 96 -0.06 -10.65 -12.71
CA ILE A 96 0.73 -11.53 -13.58
C ILE A 96 0.25 -12.99 -13.43
N ASP A 97 0.03 -13.42 -12.18
CA ASP A 97 -0.27 -14.82 -11.87
C ASP A 97 -1.76 -15.17 -12.01
N ASN A 98 -2.66 -14.19 -12.07
CA ASN A 98 -4.10 -14.39 -12.02
C ASN A 98 -4.84 -13.51 -13.03
N TRP A 99 -5.93 -14.05 -13.56
CA TRP A 99 -6.92 -13.25 -14.27
C TRP A 99 -7.74 -12.40 -13.28
N VAL A 100 -7.60 -11.08 -13.33
CA VAL A 100 -8.35 -10.16 -12.47
C VAL A 100 -9.73 -9.92 -13.08
N ILE A 101 -10.76 -10.42 -12.42
CA ILE A 101 -12.14 -10.14 -12.85
C ILE A 101 -12.57 -8.75 -12.39
N LEU A 102 -13.57 -8.21 -13.08
CA LEU A 102 -14.08 -6.86 -12.88
C LEU A 102 -14.44 -6.51 -11.43
N SER A 103 -15.03 -7.49 -10.73
CA SER A 103 -15.37 -7.40 -9.31
C SER A 103 -14.17 -7.13 -8.41
N GLN A 104 -13.05 -7.79 -8.69
CA GLN A 104 -11.80 -7.63 -7.95
C GLN A 104 -11.17 -6.28 -8.26
N MET A 105 -11.19 -5.86 -9.53
CA MET A 105 -10.69 -4.56 -9.95
C MET A 105 -11.41 -3.41 -9.24
N VAL A 106 -12.75 -3.43 -9.23
CA VAL A 106 -13.56 -2.45 -8.49
C VAL A 106 -13.20 -2.44 -7.01
N PHE A 107 -13.04 -3.60 -6.38
CA PHE A 107 -12.66 -3.67 -4.97
C PHE A 107 -11.26 -3.07 -4.72
N ILE A 108 -10.29 -3.37 -5.58
CA ILE A 108 -8.93 -2.84 -5.49
C ILE A 108 -8.95 -1.31 -5.64
N LEU A 109 -9.67 -0.78 -6.63
CA LEU A 109 -9.81 0.66 -6.86
C LEU A 109 -10.45 1.37 -5.66
N LYS A 110 -11.51 0.81 -5.06
CA LYS A 110 -12.10 1.34 -3.82
C LYS A 110 -11.08 1.47 -2.70
N ARG A 111 -10.20 0.47 -2.54
CA ARG A 111 -9.19 0.45 -1.47
C ARG A 111 -8.06 1.44 -1.75
N LEU A 112 -7.62 1.54 -3.01
CA LEU A 112 -6.68 2.56 -3.49
C LEU A 112 -7.22 3.96 -3.22
N LEU A 113 -8.42 4.28 -3.69
CA LEU A 113 -9.04 5.60 -3.53
C LEU A 113 -9.24 5.95 -2.05
N SER A 114 -9.71 5.00 -1.23
CA SER A 114 -9.82 5.17 0.22
C SER A 114 -8.50 5.54 0.87
N GLY A 115 -7.38 4.92 0.47
CA GLY A 115 -6.04 5.32 0.95
C GLY A 115 -5.63 6.71 0.45
N LEU A 116 -5.89 7.02 -0.83
CA LEU A 116 -5.55 8.33 -1.40
C LEU A 116 -6.31 9.48 -0.77
N VAL A 117 -7.60 9.30 -0.46
CA VAL A 117 -8.40 10.30 0.27
C VAL A 117 -7.71 10.66 1.59
N GLU A 118 -7.24 9.66 2.34
CA GLU A 118 -6.55 9.91 3.61
C GLU A 118 -5.21 10.66 3.42
N ILE A 119 -4.43 10.27 2.42
CA ILE A 119 -3.16 10.94 2.08
C ILE A 119 -3.42 12.41 1.71
N HIS A 120 -4.39 12.66 0.82
CA HIS A 120 -4.73 13.99 0.32
C HIS A 120 -5.35 14.87 1.41
N LYS A 121 -6.13 14.30 2.34
CA LYS A 121 -6.66 15.02 3.51
C LYS A 121 -5.57 15.64 4.38
N HIS A 122 -4.38 15.02 4.40
CA HIS A 122 -3.21 15.53 5.12
C HIS A 122 -2.31 16.44 4.27
N GLY A 123 -2.71 16.78 3.04
CA GLY A 123 -1.95 17.65 2.14
C GLY A 123 -0.77 16.97 1.45
N TYR A 124 -0.67 15.64 1.52
CA TYR A 124 0.40 14.87 0.89
C TYR A 124 -0.01 14.35 -0.50
N ILE A 125 0.98 14.07 -1.34
CA ILE A 125 0.81 13.43 -2.65
C ILE A 125 1.72 12.22 -2.69
N HIS A 126 1.16 11.04 -3.00
CA HIS A 126 1.95 9.79 -3.02
C HIS A 126 3.03 9.79 -4.12
N ARG A 127 2.76 10.37 -5.29
CA ARG A 127 3.68 10.52 -6.46
C ARG A 127 4.17 9.24 -7.15
N ASP A 128 3.92 8.06 -6.58
CA ASP A 128 4.38 6.77 -7.11
C ASP A 128 3.27 5.71 -7.01
N ILE A 129 2.09 6.05 -7.53
CA ILE A 129 0.94 5.14 -7.53
C ILE A 129 1.14 4.15 -8.67
N LYS A 130 1.46 2.91 -8.33
CA LYS A 130 1.67 1.80 -9.25
C LYS A 130 1.45 0.46 -8.57
N CYS A 131 1.15 -0.59 -9.32
CA CYS A 131 0.81 -1.92 -8.79
C CYS A 131 1.90 -2.55 -7.90
N GLU A 132 3.17 -2.14 -8.05
CA GLU A 132 4.29 -2.56 -7.19
C GLU A 132 4.14 -2.07 -5.74
N ASN A 133 3.55 -0.89 -5.54
CA ASN A 133 3.38 -0.27 -4.23
C ASN A 133 2.05 -0.65 -3.55
N PHE A 134 1.27 -1.54 -4.18
CA PHE A 134 0.07 -2.13 -3.62
C PHE A 134 0.38 -3.49 -3.00
N PHE A 135 0.65 -3.49 -1.70
CA PHE A 135 0.96 -4.71 -0.97
C PHE A 135 -0.29 -5.42 -0.48
N LEU A 136 -0.27 -6.74 -0.68
CA LEU A 136 -1.36 -7.64 -0.39
C LEU A 136 -1.06 -8.37 0.92
N GLY A 137 -1.82 -8.09 1.97
CA GLY A 137 -1.68 -8.77 3.28
C GLY A 137 -2.46 -10.09 3.36
N GLU A 138 -2.41 -10.76 4.52
CA GLU A 138 -3.25 -11.93 4.83
C GLU A 138 -4.75 -11.66 4.63
N ASP A 139 -5.14 -10.38 4.71
CA ASP A 139 -6.46 -9.85 4.37
C ASP A 139 -6.90 -10.15 2.93
N ASN A 140 -6.05 -10.62 2.02
CA ASN A 140 -6.51 -11.12 0.73
C ASN A 140 -7.26 -12.45 0.82
N THR A 141 -7.02 -13.21 1.89
CA THR A 141 -7.94 -14.28 2.31
C THR A 141 -9.27 -13.70 2.77
N ILE A 142 -9.30 -12.48 3.35
CA ILE A 142 -10.52 -11.71 3.63
C ILE A 142 -11.14 -11.16 2.35
N LEU A 143 -10.39 -10.88 1.28
CA LEU A 143 -10.92 -10.44 -0.02
C LEU A 143 -11.67 -11.60 -0.71
N LYS A 144 -11.05 -12.79 -0.75
CA LYS A 144 -11.72 -14.04 -1.16
C LYS A 144 -12.91 -14.37 -0.24
N ARG A 145 -12.70 -14.33 1.07
CA ARG A 145 -13.71 -14.65 2.09
C ARG A 145 -14.86 -13.64 2.09
N LYS A 146 -14.65 -12.34 1.90
CA LYS A 146 -15.71 -11.32 1.77
C LYS A 146 -16.52 -11.50 0.49
N ILE A 147 -15.86 -11.84 -0.62
CA ILE A 147 -16.59 -12.18 -1.85
C ILE A 147 -17.47 -13.42 -1.63
N ILE A 148 -17.01 -14.38 -0.81
CA ILE A 148 -17.74 -15.61 -0.49
C ILE A 148 -18.83 -15.39 0.59
N GLU A 149 -18.56 -14.62 1.66
CA GLU A 149 -19.40 -14.42 2.85
C GLU A 149 -20.36 -13.23 2.72
N GLN A 150 -19.92 -12.12 2.10
CA GLN A 150 -20.71 -10.90 1.91
C GLN A 150 -21.31 -10.81 0.50
N GLY A 151 -21.02 -11.80 -0.35
CA GLY A 151 -21.40 -11.79 -1.76
C GLY A 151 -20.60 -10.78 -2.59
N ARG A 152 -20.92 -10.75 -3.89
CA ARG A 152 -20.36 -9.75 -4.81
C ARG A 152 -20.91 -8.36 -4.41
N PRO A 153 -20.09 -7.30 -4.34
CA PRO A 153 -20.63 -5.94 -4.17
C PRO A 153 -21.64 -5.63 -5.28
N HIS A 154 -22.64 -4.82 -4.96
CA HIS A 154 -23.62 -4.39 -5.96
C HIS A 154 -22.88 -3.68 -7.10
N TYR A 155 -23.28 -4.03 -8.32
CA TYR A 155 -22.67 -3.52 -9.53
C TYR A 155 -23.74 -2.81 -10.35
N PRO A 156 -23.44 -1.60 -10.85
CA PRO A 156 -24.30 -0.98 -11.83
C PRO A 156 -24.37 -1.86 -13.08
N ARG A 157 -25.57 -1.98 -13.66
CA ARG A 157 -25.88 -2.87 -14.78
C ARG A 157 -25.06 -2.57 -16.05
N ASN A 158 -24.52 -1.35 -16.19
CA ASN A 158 -23.76 -0.87 -17.35
C ASN A 158 -22.29 -0.56 -16.98
N MET A 159 -21.60 -1.51 -16.38
CA MET A 159 -20.28 -1.25 -15.79
C MET A 159 -19.21 -0.83 -16.80
N ASN A 160 -19.29 -1.26 -18.07
CA ASN A 160 -18.30 -0.87 -19.08
C ASN A 160 -18.25 0.65 -19.28
N ASP A 161 -19.41 1.31 -19.34
CA ASP A 161 -19.47 2.77 -19.48
C ASP A 161 -18.99 3.47 -18.21
N LEU A 162 -19.28 2.90 -17.04
CA LEU A 162 -18.82 3.44 -15.76
C LEU A 162 -17.29 3.35 -15.59
N LEU A 163 -16.68 2.25 -16.02
CA LEU A 163 -15.22 2.09 -16.00
C LEU A 163 -14.54 3.02 -16.99
N MET A 164 -15.12 3.22 -18.18
CA MET A 164 -14.62 4.21 -19.13
C MET A 164 -14.74 5.62 -18.55
N ASP A 165 -15.88 5.98 -17.95
CA ASP A 165 -16.06 7.26 -17.26
C ASP A 165 -15.04 7.45 -16.12
N PHE A 166 -14.82 6.41 -15.30
CA PHE A 166 -13.80 6.43 -14.25
C PHE A 166 -12.41 6.75 -14.81
N VAL A 167 -11.99 6.04 -15.85
CA VAL A 167 -10.69 6.21 -16.48
C VAL A 167 -10.59 7.61 -17.10
N ASP A 168 -11.61 8.07 -17.81
CA ASP A 168 -11.66 9.39 -18.42
C ASP A 168 -11.55 10.52 -17.39
N ARG A 169 -12.19 10.36 -16.22
CA ARG A 169 -12.10 11.32 -15.11
C ARG A 169 -10.73 11.31 -14.44
N CYS A 170 -10.09 10.15 -14.35
CA CYS A 170 -8.72 10.04 -13.84
C CYS A 170 -7.69 10.66 -14.80
N LEU A 171 -7.91 10.51 -16.11
CA LEU A 171 -6.97 10.89 -17.16
C LEU A 171 -7.29 12.24 -17.82
N LYS A 172 -8.17 13.06 -17.22
CA LYS A 172 -8.42 14.43 -17.71
C LYS A 172 -7.09 15.19 -17.85
N PRO A 173 -6.77 15.72 -19.05
CA PRO A 173 -5.52 16.47 -19.27
C PRO A 173 -5.45 17.73 -18.42
N ASP A 174 -6.56 18.47 -18.33
CA ASP A 174 -6.70 19.61 -17.43
C ASP A 174 -6.82 19.12 -15.98
N TYR A 175 -5.82 19.46 -15.16
CA TYR A 175 -5.77 19.06 -13.76
C TYR A 175 -6.90 19.67 -12.92
N SER A 176 -7.45 20.82 -13.34
CA SER A 176 -8.55 21.49 -12.63
C SER A 176 -9.89 20.78 -12.84
N GLN A 177 -10.01 20.00 -13.92
CA GLN A 177 -11.19 19.21 -14.27
C GLN A 177 -11.03 17.74 -13.92
N ARG A 178 -9.87 17.33 -13.41
CA ARG A 178 -9.59 15.95 -13.02
C ARG A 178 -10.25 15.67 -11.68
N ALA A 179 -10.97 14.56 -11.61
CA ALA A 179 -11.65 14.17 -10.39
C ALA A 179 -10.64 13.87 -9.27
N SER A 180 -10.94 14.36 -8.08
CA SER A 180 -10.26 14.03 -6.84
C SER A 180 -10.56 12.60 -6.41
N ALA A 181 -9.72 12.05 -5.53
CA ALA A 181 -9.93 10.71 -4.99
C ALA A 181 -11.25 10.57 -4.22
N SER A 182 -11.75 11.65 -3.60
CA SER A 182 -13.04 11.69 -2.90
C SER A 182 -14.21 11.64 -3.87
N GLU A 183 -14.21 12.45 -4.93
CA GLU A 183 -15.28 12.45 -5.94
C GLU A 183 -15.38 11.09 -6.65
N LEU A 184 -14.23 10.50 -6.99
CA LEU A 184 -14.17 9.17 -7.58
C LEU A 184 -14.70 8.07 -6.63
N LEU A 185 -14.57 8.24 -5.31
CA LEU A 185 -15.02 7.27 -4.32
C LEU A 185 -16.52 7.39 -4.01
N GLU A 186 -17.06 8.61 -3.96
CA GLU A 186 -18.44 8.89 -3.59
C GLU A 186 -19.45 8.55 -4.70
N GLU A 187 -19.12 8.83 -5.96
CA GLU A 187 -20.09 8.80 -7.06
C GLU A 187 -20.21 7.42 -7.74
N GLN A 188 -19.16 6.60 -7.72
CA GLN A 188 -19.13 5.37 -8.52
C GLN A 188 -19.51 4.09 -7.77
N PHE A 189 -19.71 4.20 -6.45
CA PHE A 189 -19.72 3.02 -5.57
C PHE A 189 -20.84 2.97 -4.53
N ASN A 190 -21.69 4.00 -4.50
CA ASN A 190 -22.88 4.12 -3.65
C ASN A 190 -24.20 3.79 -4.39
N THR A 191 -24.14 3.30 -5.64
CA THR A 191 -25.28 2.73 -6.36
C THR A 191 -25.10 1.23 -6.54
#